data_AF-A0A8T3UC08-F1
#
_entry.id   AF-A0A8T3UC08-F1
#
_cell.length_a   1.000
_cell.length_b   1.000
_cell.length_c   1.000
_cell.angle_alpha   90.00
_cell.angle_beta   90.00
_cell.angle_gamma   90.00
#
_symmetry.space_group_name_H-M   'P 1'
#
loop_
_entity.id
_entity.type
_entity.pdbx_description
1 polymer ?
#
loop_
_entity_poly.entity_id
_entity_poly.type
_entity_poly.pdbx_seq_one_letter_code
_entity_poly.pdbx_strand_id
1 'polypeptide(L)' 'MKKVNVLSLFDGISCGRLAMQRANIGINKYYASEINEYAIKIDKKIIQIQSS' A
#
# COMPACT_ATOMS: atom_id res chain seq x y z
N MET A 1 -5.08 17.18 10.63
CA MET A 1 -5.61 16.60 9.37
C MET A 1 -6.21 15.24 9.66
N LYS A 2 -7.37 14.92 9.08
CA LYS A 2 -8.07 13.64 9.29
C LYS A 2 -7.36 12.55 8.48
N LYS A 3 -6.93 11.46 9.13
CA LYS A 3 -6.29 10.33 8.44
C LYS A 3 -7.34 9.47 7.74
N VAL A 4 -6.98 8.86 6.61
CA VAL A 4 -7.89 8.09 5.75
C VAL A 4 -7.64 6.58 5.89
N ASN A 5 -8.71 5.79 5.90
CA ASN A 5 -8.62 4.34 5.75
C ASN A 5 -8.81 3.99 4.28
N VAL A 6 -7.92 3.18 3.72
CA VAL A 6 -7.92 2.80 2.30
C VAL A 6 -8.13 1.30 2.17
N LEU A 7 -9.00 0.90 1.26
CA LEU A 7 -9.22 -0.48 0.84
C LEU A 7 -8.95 -0.57 -0.67
N SER A 8 -7.90 -1.29 -1.04
CA SER A 8 -7.51 -1.58 -2.43
C SER A 8 -7.80 -3.04 -2.71
N LEU A 9 -8.68 -3.34 -3.66
CA LEU A 9 -9.13 -4.70 -3.96
C LEU A 9 -8.28 -5.40 -5.05
N PHE A 10 -7.47 -4.61 -5.78
CA PHE A 10 -6.58 -5.05 -6.87
C PHE A 10 -5.32 -4.20 -6.82
N ASP A 11 -4.55 -4.34 -5.74
CA ASP A 11 -3.51 -3.38 -5.40
C ASP A 11 -2.23 -3.52 -6.24
N GLY A 12 -2.02 -4.69 -6.86
CA GLY A 12 -0.83 -4.99 -7.63
C GLY A 12 0.43 -4.79 -6.79
N ILE A 13 1.19 -3.74 -7.10
CA ILE A 13 2.48 -3.40 -6.47
C ILE A 13 2.39 -2.22 -5.47
N SER A 14 1.26 -2.05 -4.78
CA SER A 14 1.04 -0.96 -3.80
C SER A 14 1.21 0.47 -4.36
N CYS A 15 0.84 0.69 -5.63
CA CYS A 15 0.97 2.01 -6.25
C CYS A 15 0.13 3.08 -5.52
N GLY A 16 -1.06 2.70 -5.03
CA GLY A 16 -1.96 3.60 -4.30
C GLY A 16 -1.35 4.13 -2.99
N ARG A 17 -0.62 3.28 -2.26
CA ARG A 17 0.11 3.68 -1.05
C ARG A 17 1.19 4.71 -1.35
N LEU A 18 1.99 4.48 -2.40
CA LEU A 18 3.06 5.38 -2.81
C LEU A 18 2.51 6.74 -3.29
N ALA A 19 1.44 6.72 -4.08
CA ALA A 19 0.77 7.94 -4.56
C ALA A 19 0.28 8.81 -3.39
N MET A 20 -0.34 8.19 -2.38
CA MET A 20 -0.81 8.88 -1.17
C MET A 20 0.35 9.48 -0.36
N GLN A 21 1.47 8.76 -0.23
CA GLN A 21 2.70 9.27 0.39
C GLN A 21 3.22 10.51 -0.34
N ARG A 22 3.29 10.47 -1.68
CA ARG A 22 3.72 11.60 -2.52
C ARG A 22 2.76 12.78 -2.46
N ALA A 23 1.46 12.51 -2.33
CA ALA A 23 0.42 13.53 -2.16
C ALA A 23 0.31 14.07 -0.72
N ASN A 24 1.16 13.60 0.20
CA ASN A 24 1.16 13.96 1.62
C ASN A 24 -0.20 13.72 2.32
N ILE A 25 -0.93 12.70 1.88
CA ILE A 25 -2.20 12.30 2.46
C ILE A 25 -1.93 11.35 3.64
N GLY A 26 -2.37 11.73 4.83
CA GLY A 26 -2.23 10.90 6.02
C GLY A 26 -3.07 9.63 5.94
N ILE A 27 -2.43 8.47 5.81
CA ILE A 27 -3.10 7.17 5.85
C ILE A 27 -3.12 6.66 7.30
N ASN A 28 -4.27 6.17 7.75
CA ASN A 28 -4.43 5.49 9.04
C ASN A 28 -4.26 3.97 8.89
N LYS A 29 -4.99 3.37 7.95
CA LYS A 29 -4.90 1.94 7.62
C LYS A 29 -5.03 1.76 6.11
N TYR A 30 -4.25 0.85 5.54
CA TYR A 30 -4.29 0.52 4.13
C TYR A 30 -4.43 -1.00 4.01
N TYR A 31 -5.59 -1.43 3.53
CA TYR A 31 -5.93 -2.83 3.32
C TYR A 31 -5.81 -3.12 1.82
N ALA A 32 -4.97 -4.07 1.46
CA ALA A 32 -4.81 -4.52 0.09
C ALA A 32 -5.30 -5.97 -0.02
N SER A 33 -6.15 -6.24 -1.01
CA SER A 33 -6.46 -7.58 -1.48
C SER A 33 -5.78 -7.77 -2.83
N GLU A 34 -5.06 -8.86 -2.97
CA GLU A 34 -4.40 -9.25 -4.21
C GLU A 34 -4.45 -10.77 -4.29
N ILE A 35 -4.74 -11.29 -5.46
CA ILE A 35 -4.85 -12.74 -5.72
C ILE A 35 -3.57 -13.23 -6.40
N ASN A 36 -2.82 -12.33 -7.04
CA ASN A 36 -1.59 -12.66 -7.73
C ASN A 36 -0.42 -12.86 -6.74
N GLU A 37 0.04 -14.10 -6.58
CA GLU A 37 1.14 -14.45 -5.68
C GLU A 37 2.46 -13.72 -5.99
N TYR A 38 2.74 -13.38 -7.25
CA TYR A 38 3.93 -12.61 -7.62
C TYR A 38 3.85 -11.18 -7.10
N ALA A 39 2.67 -10.57 -7.19
CA ALA A 39 2.40 -9.24 -6.68
C ALA A 39 2.54 -9.21 -5.15
N ILE A 40 1.97 -10.20 -4.44
CA ILE A 40 2.12 -10.33 -2.97
C ILE A 40 3.59 -10.48 -2.55
N LYS A 41 4.39 -11.27 -3.28
CA LYS A 41 5.82 -11.46 -2.98
C LYS A 41 6.63 -10.18 -3.15
N ILE A 42 6.36 -9.42 -4.21
CA ILE A 42 7.02 -8.13 -4.48
C ILE A 42 6.60 -7.11 -3.42
N ASP A 43 5.31 -7.06 -3.10
CA ASP A 43 4.75 -6.10 -2.15
C ASP A 43 5.35 -6.28 -0.74
N LYS A 44 5.43 -7.52 -0.24
CA LYS A 44 6.13 -7.83 1.03
C LYS A 44 7.59 -7.39 1.02
N LYS A 45 8.29 -7.56 -0.11
CA LYS A 45 9.70 -7.16 -0.23
C LYS A 45 9.86 -5.64 -0.19
N ILE A 46 8.94 -4.89 -0.79
CA ILE A 46 8.96 -3.41 -0.80
C ILE A 46 8.59 -2.84 0.58
N ILE A 47 7.55 -3.37 1.23
CA ILE A 47 7.06 -2.87 2.52
C ILE A 47 8.08 -3.14 3.65
N GLN A 48 8.80 -4.27 3.60
CA GLN A 48 9.78 -4.61 4.64
C GLN A 48 11.04 -3.73 4.60
N ILE A 49 11.43 -3.23 3.42
CA ILE A 49 12.58 -2.30 3.27
C ILE A 49 12.24 -0.90 3.79
N GLN A 50 10.98 -0.46 3.67
CA GLN A 50 10.55 0.86 4.17
C GLN A 50 10.41 0.94 5.71
N SER A 51 10.53 -0.20 6.40
CA SER A 51 10.44 -0.28 7.88
C SER A 51 11.82 -0.28 8.56
N SER A 52 12.91 -0.04 7.80
CA SER A 52 14.29 0.10 8.29
C SER A 52 14.78 1.55 8.20
#